data_AF-A0A1E7YNU4-F1
#
_entry.id   AF-A0A1E7YNU4-F1
#
_cell.length_a   1.000
_cell.length_b   1.000
_cell.length_c   1.000
_cell.angle_alpha   90.00
_cell.angle_beta   90.00
_cell.angle_gamma   90.00
#
_symmetry.space_group_name_H-M   'P 1'
#
loop_
_entity.id
_entity.type
_entity.pdbx_description
1 polymer ?
#
loop_
_entity_poly.entity_id
_entity_poly.type
_entity_poly.pdbx_seq_one_letter_code
_entity_poly.pdbx_strand_id
1 'polypeptide(L)'
;MTIPVLMPIGTRRGQAETWVQRLPERFPALDIRTIGKHAIDNIATGAKESDAAVFVIDTPYADIEEFQRDAERILTQGAEIFLEYFPAEPLIVLIQNDQRTGHILGAEELREDLRKLQELGQYEQALDQAEAKREQNRVAATV
;
A
#
# COMPACT_ATOMS: atom_id res chain seq x y z
N MET A 1 -0.87 20.28 6.82
CA MET A 1 -1.39 19.64 5.59
C MET A 1 -1.15 18.16 5.76
N THR A 2 -2.17 17.33 5.54
CA THR A 2 -2.06 15.89 5.71
C THR A 2 -1.64 15.27 4.38
N ILE A 3 -0.70 14.33 4.39
CA ILE A 3 -0.18 13.68 3.17
C ILE A 3 -0.98 12.37 2.98
N PRO A 4 -1.88 12.27 1.98
CA PRO A 4 -2.65 11.07 1.78
C PRO A 4 -1.82 10.00 1.07
N VAL A 5 -1.79 8.79 1.65
CA VAL A 5 -1.09 7.62 1.11
C VAL A 5 -2.05 6.46 0.97
N LEU A 6 -2.23 5.96 -0.25
CA LEU A 6 -3.04 4.78 -0.55
C LEU A 6 -2.16 3.52 -0.46
N MET A 7 -2.58 2.58 0.39
CA MET A 7 -1.95 1.27 0.53
C MET A 7 -2.89 0.18 -0.01
N PRO A 8 -2.63 -0.34 -1.23
CA PRO A 8 -3.44 -1.42 -1.80
C PRO A 8 -3.14 -2.74 -1.08
N ILE A 9 -4.18 -3.41 -0.62
CA ILE A 9 -4.10 -4.73 0.03
C ILE A 9 -4.61 -5.77 -0.95
N GLY A 10 -3.84 -6.82 -1.19
CA GLY A 10 -4.18 -7.85 -2.18
C GLY A 10 -2.96 -8.55 -2.72
N THR A 11 -3.15 -9.32 -3.80
CA THR A 11 -2.08 -10.10 -4.42
C THR A 11 -1.44 -9.39 -5.61
N ARG A 12 -0.17 -9.71 -5.88
CA ARG A 12 0.47 -9.34 -7.15
C ARG A 12 -0.21 -10.07 -8.31
N ARG A 13 -0.18 -9.47 -9.50
CA ARG A 13 -0.84 -9.95 -10.73
C ARG A 13 -2.36 -10.04 -10.67
N GLY A 14 -2.97 -9.49 -9.62
CA GLY A 14 -4.41 -9.39 -9.45
C GLY A 14 -4.97 -8.01 -9.78
N GLN A 15 -6.20 -7.79 -9.31
CA GLN A 15 -6.94 -6.55 -9.40
C GLN A 15 -6.28 -5.42 -8.63
N ALA A 16 -5.62 -5.71 -7.50
CA ALA A 16 -4.90 -4.72 -6.73
C ALA A 16 -3.80 -4.03 -7.56
N GLU A 17 -2.93 -4.81 -8.20
CA GLU A 17 -1.88 -4.26 -9.06
C GLU A 17 -2.45 -3.53 -10.28
N THR A 18 -3.51 -4.08 -10.89
CA THR A 18 -4.20 -3.44 -12.02
C THR A 18 -4.81 -2.09 -11.62
N TRP A 19 -5.38 -2.01 -10.42
CA TRP A 19 -5.98 -0.79 -9.90
C TRP A 19 -4.92 0.30 -9.69
N VAL A 20 -3.78 -0.04 -9.08
CA VAL A 20 -2.65 0.88 -8.91
C VAL A 20 -2.21 1.46 -10.25
N GLN A 21 -2.01 0.62 -11.26
CA GLN A 21 -1.53 1.05 -12.58
C GLN A 21 -2.51 1.99 -13.29
N ARG A 22 -3.82 1.79 -13.11
CA ARG A 22 -4.87 2.58 -13.78
C ARG A 22 -5.28 3.83 -13.02
N LEU A 23 -4.89 3.96 -11.75
CA LEU A 23 -5.38 5.04 -10.89
C LEU A 23 -5.04 6.45 -11.43
N PRO A 24 -3.80 6.74 -11.88
CA PRO A 24 -3.47 8.05 -12.45
C PRO A 24 -4.28 8.38 -13.72
N GLU A 25 -4.50 7.37 -14.58
CA GLU A 25 -5.28 7.54 -15.81
C GLU A 25 -6.77 7.81 -15.53
N ARG A 26 -7.30 7.21 -14.47
CA ARG A 26 -8.70 7.37 -14.06
C ARG A 26 -8.98 8.74 -13.44
N PHE A 27 -7.98 9.35 -12.82
CA PHE A 27 -8.10 10.64 -12.14
C PHE A 27 -7.02 11.64 -12.59
N PRO A 28 -7.01 12.05 -13.87
CA PRO A 28 -5.94 12.86 -14.45
C PRO A 28 -5.84 14.28 -13.86
N ALA A 29 -6.87 14.74 -13.13
CA ALA A 29 -6.87 16.02 -12.44
C ALA A 29 -6.19 15.97 -11.05
N LEU A 30 -5.88 14.77 -10.54
CA LEU A 30 -5.18 14.58 -9.27
C LEU A 30 -3.70 14.30 -9.54
N ASP A 31 -2.81 14.90 -8.74
CA ASP A 31 -1.37 14.57 -8.75
C ASP A 31 -1.15 13.24 -8.02
N ILE A 32 -1.48 12.12 -8.68
CA ILE A 32 -1.29 10.78 -8.14
C ILE A 32 0.13 10.30 -8.47
N ARG A 33 0.90 10.01 -7.43
CA ARG A 33 2.28 9.55 -7.52
C ARG A 33 2.39 8.12 -7.05
N THR A 34 2.56 7.21 -8.00
CA THR A 34 2.88 5.81 -7.71
C THR A 34 4.35 5.70 -7.29
N ILE A 35 4.60 5.16 -6.11
CA ILE A 35 5.95 5.04 -5.53
C ILE A 35 6.24 3.61 -5.09
N GLY A 36 7.49 3.19 -5.23
CA GLY A 36 7.94 1.92 -4.68
C GLY A 36 8.10 1.96 -3.17
N LYS A 37 8.00 0.78 -2.53
CA LYS A 37 8.21 0.61 -1.08
C LYS A 37 9.55 1.16 -0.58
N HIS A 38 10.57 1.17 -1.43
CA HIS A 38 11.89 1.75 -1.13
C HIS A 38 11.87 3.29 -0.97
N ALA A 39 10.87 3.97 -1.54
CA ALA A 39 10.73 5.42 -1.51
C ALA A 39 9.82 5.91 -0.36
N ILE A 40 9.29 5.01 0.47
CA ILE A 40 8.39 5.35 1.59
C ILE A 40 9.00 6.41 2.50
N ASP A 41 10.29 6.31 2.85
CA ASP A 41 10.95 7.25 3.77
C ASP A 41 11.06 8.68 3.23
N ASN A 42 10.75 8.90 1.94
CA ASN A 42 10.87 10.19 1.25
C ASN A 42 9.51 10.84 0.93
N ILE A 43 8.39 10.27 1.40
CA ILE A 43 7.03 10.78 1.11
C ILE A 43 6.88 12.23 1.59
N ALA A 44 7.35 12.57 2.80
CA ALA A 44 7.26 13.94 3.31
C ALA A 44 8.06 14.96 2.48
N THR A 45 9.18 14.54 1.89
CA THR A 45 9.97 15.39 0.98
C THR A 45 9.22 15.59 -0.33
N GLY A 46 8.71 14.52 -0.93
CA GLY A 46 7.93 14.59 -2.16
C GLY A 46 6.64 15.42 -2.02
N ALA A 47 6.00 15.38 -0.85
CA ALA A 47 4.81 16.18 -0.56
C ALA A 47 5.10 17.68 -0.48
N LYS A 48 6.29 18.10 -0.04
CA LYS A 48 6.69 19.53 -0.05
C LYS A 48 6.91 20.07 -1.46
N GLU A 49 7.19 19.19 -2.42
CA GLU A 49 7.35 19.56 -3.83
C GLU A 49 5.99 19.71 -4.52
N SER A 50 4.91 19.17 -3.94
CA SER A 50 3.54 19.32 -4.44
C SER A 50 2.54 19.16 -3.30
N ASP A 51 1.99 20.29 -2.87
CA ASP A 51 1.03 20.39 -1.77
C ASP A 51 -0.26 19.57 -2.00
N ALA A 52 -0.54 19.10 -3.22
CA ALA A 52 -1.75 18.34 -3.57
C ALA A 52 -1.50 16.87 -3.99
N ALA A 53 -0.29 16.34 -3.78
CA ALA A 53 0.06 14.99 -4.22
C ALA A 53 -0.62 13.90 -3.36
N VAL A 54 -1.19 12.89 -4.03
CA VAL A 54 -1.65 11.63 -3.43
C VAL A 54 -0.64 10.55 -3.76
N PHE A 55 -0.09 9.89 -2.75
CA PHE A 55 0.89 8.82 -2.96
C PHE A 55 0.20 7.46 -2.99
N VAL A 56 0.66 6.56 -3.84
CA VAL A 56 0.14 5.19 -3.95
C VAL A 56 1.31 4.24 -3.94
N ILE A 57 1.29 3.23 -3.07
CA ILE A 57 2.31 2.20 -3.08
C ILE A 57 2.13 1.32 -4.32
N ASP A 58 3.19 1.14 -5.09
CA ASP A 58 3.17 0.45 -6.39
C ASP A 58 2.87 -1.05 -6.30
N THR A 59 3.19 -1.65 -5.15
CA THR A 59 3.15 -3.09 -4.90
C THR A 59 2.10 -3.40 -3.84
N PRO A 60 1.07 -4.20 -4.15
CA PRO A 60 0.07 -4.62 -3.17
C PRO A 60 0.68 -5.32 -1.95
N TYR A 61 0.06 -5.12 -0.79
CA TYR A 61 0.40 -5.81 0.44
C TYR A 61 -0.44 -7.09 0.58
N ALA A 62 0.21 -8.24 0.44
CA ALA A 62 -0.34 -9.53 0.83
C ALA A 62 0.12 -9.93 2.24
N ASP A 63 1.26 -9.44 2.69
CA ASP A 63 1.84 -9.74 4.00
C ASP A 63 1.49 -8.64 5.02
N ILE A 64 0.82 -9.02 6.11
CA ILE A 64 0.41 -8.09 7.16
C ILE A 64 1.60 -7.52 7.94
N GLU A 65 2.68 -8.28 8.10
CA GLU A 65 3.89 -7.81 8.80
C GLU A 65 4.61 -6.73 7.98
N GLU A 66 4.62 -6.91 6.66
CA GLU A 66 5.15 -5.92 5.73
C GLU A 66 4.30 -4.65 5.74
N PHE A 67 2.98 -4.81 5.68
CA PHE A 67 2.02 -3.71 5.78
C PHE A 67 2.24 -2.90 7.07
N GLN A 68 2.30 -3.57 8.23
CA GLN A 68 2.49 -2.91 9.53
C GLN A 68 3.77 -2.08 9.57
N ARG A 69 4.89 -2.66 9.15
CA ARG A 69 6.19 -1.99 9.13
C ARG A 69 6.18 -0.74 8.25
N ASP A 70 5.59 -0.83 7.08
CA ASP A 70 5.52 0.30 6.15
C ASP A 70 4.51 1.35 6.60
N ALA A 71 3.36 0.95 7.16
CA ALA A 71 2.39 1.85 7.75
C ALA A 71 2.98 2.68 8.90
N GLU A 72 3.76 2.06 9.79
CA GLU A 72 4.49 2.78 10.85
C GLU A 72 5.45 3.84 10.27
N ARG A 73 6.21 3.49 9.22
CA ARG A 73 7.14 4.41 8.54
C ARG A 73 6.41 5.56 7.85
N ILE A 74 5.25 5.31 7.25
CA ILE A 74 4.41 6.34 6.63
C ILE A 74 3.85 7.28 7.71
N LEU A 75 3.29 6.73 8.80
CA LEU A 75 2.67 7.50 9.87
C LEU A 75 3.67 8.42 10.60
N THR A 76 4.92 7.99 10.78
CA THR A 76 5.97 8.82 11.40
C THR A 76 6.31 10.09 10.60
N GLN A 77 5.98 10.11 9.30
CA GLN A 77 6.17 11.26 8.42
C GLN A 77 5.02 12.26 8.44
N GLY A 78 4.01 12.05 9.29
CA GLY A 78 2.85 12.94 9.36
C GLY A 78 1.75 12.66 8.32
N ALA A 79 1.88 11.55 7.59
CA ALA A 79 0.91 11.12 6.59
C ALA A 79 -0.35 10.50 7.21
N GLU A 80 -1.37 10.36 6.38
CA GLU A 80 -2.63 9.64 6.63
C GLU A 80 -2.73 8.50 5.62
N ILE A 81 -3.13 7.33 6.10
CA ILE A 81 -3.16 6.09 5.31
C ILE A 81 -4.60 5.76 4.97
N PHE A 82 -4.82 5.41 3.70
CA PHE A 82 -6.09 4.88 3.23
C PHE A 82 -5.87 3.50 2.63
N LEU A 83 -6.71 2.55 3.03
CA LEU A 83 -6.64 1.17 2.57
C LEU A 83 -7.61 0.96 1.41
N GLU A 84 -7.14 0.30 0.36
CA GLU A 84 -8.01 -0.27 -0.68
C GLU A 84 -7.80 -1.78 -0.69
N TYR A 85 -8.85 -2.55 -0.37
CA TYR A 85 -8.76 -3.99 -0.22
C TYR A 85 -9.30 -4.75 -1.42
N PHE A 86 -8.50 -5.70 -1.90
CA PHE A 86 -8.86 -6.62 -2.97
C PHE A 86 -8.83 -8.05 -2.43
N PRO A 87 -9.97 -8.77 -2.48
CA PRO A 87 -10.04 -10.15 -2.01
C PRO A 87 -9.16 -11.09 -2.84
N ALA A 88 -8.83 -12.24 -2.26
CA ALA A 88 -8.05 -13.28 -2.91
C ALA A 88 -8.68 -13.72 -4.26
N GLU A 89 -7.86 -13.71 -5.31
CA GLU A 89 -8.26 -14.22 -6.63
C GLU A 89 -7.76 -15.66 -6.84
N PRO A 90 -8.42 -16.46 -7.70
CA PRO A 90 -7.98 -17.82 -7.97
C PRO A 90 -6.54 -17.85 -8.49
N LEU A 91 -5.68 -18.72 -7.93
CA LEU A 91 -4.27 -18.84 -8.32
C LEU A 91 -4.07 -19.00 -9.83
N ILE A 92 -4.96 -19.74 -10.51
CA ILE A 92 -4.90 -19.92 -11.96
C ILE A 92 -5.05 -18.61 -12.73
N VAL A 93 -5.87 -17.67 -12.24
CA VAL A 93 -6.04 -16.34 -12.83
C VAL A 93 -4.77 -15.53 -12.66
N LEU A 94 -4.18 -15.55 -11.46
CA LEU A 94 -2.93 -14.85 -11.17
C LEU A 94 -1.78 -15.37 -12.05
N ILE A 95 -1.66 -16.69 -12.23
CA ILE A 95 -0.64 -17.30 -13.09
C ILE A 95 -0.84 -16.89 -14.56
N GLN A 96 -2.08 -16.89 -15.05
CA GLN A 96 -2.39 -16.46 -16.42
C GLN A 96 -2.03 -14.99 -16.63
N ASN A 97 -2.28 -14.13 -15.64
CA ASN A 97 -1.89 -12.73 -15.70
C ASN A 97 -0.38 -12.57 -15.66
N ASP A 98 0.32 -13.30 -14.79
CA ASP A 98 1.78 -13.28 -14.67
C ASP A 98 2.47 -13.62 -16.01
N GLN A 99 1.99 -14.66 -16.70
CA GLN A 99 2.48 -15.07 -18.02
C GLN A 99 2.28 -14.00 -19.11
N ARG A 100 1.30 -13.12 -18.97
CA ARG A 100 1.02 -12.05 -19.95
C ARG A 100 1.92 -10.83 -19.76
N THR A 101 2.49 -10.63 -18.58
CA THR A 101 3.26 -9.42 -18.26
C THR A 101 4.67 -9.39 -18.86
N GLY A 102 5.21 -10.54 -19.26
CA GLY A 102 6.60 -10.67 -19.75
C GLY A 102 7.67 -10.65 -18.64
N HIS A 103 7.30 -10.33 -17.39
CA HIS A 103 8.15 -10.38 -16.20
C HIS A 103 7.57 -11.39 -15.20
N ILE A 104 7.94 -12.65 -15.37
CA ILE A 104 7.37 -13.77 -14.61
C ILE A 104 7.81 -13.69 -13.15
N LEU A 105 6.85 -13.56 -12.25
CA LEU A 105 7.03 -13.71 -10.81
C LEU A 105 7.15 -15.19 -10.42
N GLY A 106 6.29 -16.03 -11.03
CA GLY A 106 6.24 -17.46 -10.79
C GLY A 106 5.14 -17.89 -9.81
N ALA A 107 4.65 -19.12 -9.99
CA ALA A 107 3.48 -19.65 -9.27
C ALA A 107 3.69 -19.79 -7.75
N GLU A 108 4.92 -20.02 -7.29
CA GLU A 108 5.22 -20.15 -5.86
C GLU A 108 5.08 -18.82 -5.12
N GLU A 109 5.56 -17.72 -5.72
CA GLU A 109 5.40 -16.37 -5.18
C GLU A 109 3.93 -15.95 -5.10
N LEU A 110 3.14 -16.27 -6.14
CA LEU A 110 1.70 -16.00 -6.15
C LEU A 110 0.94 -16.84 -5.12
N ARG A 111 1.36 -18.10 -4.92
CA ARG A 111 0.81 -18.95 -3.87
C ARG A 111 1.14 -18.40 -2.49
N GLU A 112 2.33 -17.85 -2.31
CA GLU A 112 2.76 -17.25 -1.07
C GLU A 112 1.96 -15.98 -0.75
N ASP A 113 1.73 -15.10 -1.74
CA ASP A 113 0.83 -13.95 -1.59
C ASP A 113 -0.56 -14.39 -1.12
N LEU A 114 -1.17 -15.38 -1.77
CA LEU A 114 -2.48 -15.91 -1.39
C LEU A 114 -2.49 -16.52 0.01
N ARG A 115 -1.41 -17.17 0.42
CA ARG A 115 -1.29 -17.79 1.75
C ARG A 115 -1.17 -16.75 2.85
N LYS A 116 -0.51 -15.63 2.57
CA LYS A 116 -0.26 -14.55 3.53
C LYS A 116 -1.43 -13.58 3.65
N LEU A 117 -2.16 -13.36 2.56
CA LEU A 117 -3.27 -12.41 2.51
C LEU A 117 -4.32 -12.73 3.59
N GLN A 118 -4.56 -11.75 4.46
CA GLN A 118 -5.57 -11.83 5.51
C GLN A 118 -6.88 -11.13 5.09
N GLU A 119 -7.90 -11.27 5.92
CA GLU A 119 -9.14 -10.51 5.78
C GLU A 119 -8.92 -9.01 6.07
N LEU A 120 -9.73 -8.14 5.46
CA LEU A 120 -9.65 -6.68 5.61
C LEU A 120 -9.55 -6.23 7.07
N GLY A 121 -10.38 -6.80 7.95
CA GLY A 121 -10.41 -6.41 9.37
C GLY A 121 -9.07 -6.59 10.09
N GLN A 122 -8.20 -7.50 9.63
CA GLN A 122 -6.85 -7.65 10.20
C GLN A 122 -5.95 -6.46 9.83
N TYR A 123 -6.06 -5.95 8.60
CA TYR A 123 -5.31 -4.77 8.15
C TYR A 123 -5.83 -3.48 8.77
N GLU A 124 -7.15 -3.33 8.90
CA GLU A 124 -7.76 -2.20 9.63
C GLU A 124 -7.29 -2.20 11.08
N GLN A 125 -7.37 -3.34 11.78
CA GLN A 125 -6.88 -3.46 13.15
C GLN A 125 -5.38 -3.16 13.27
N ALA A 126 -4.57 -3.60 12.30
CA ALA A 126 -3.15 -3.31 12.26
C ALA A 126 -2.88 -1.81 12.07
N LEU A 127 -3.67 -1.12 11.24
CA LEU A 127 -3.57 0.33 11.06
C LEU A 127 -3.97 1.08 12.34
N ASP A 128 -5.11 0.72 12.95
CA ASP A 128 -5.59 1.31 14.20
C ASP A 128 -4.53 1.23 15.32
N GLN A 129 -3.84 0.09 15.42
CA GLN A 129 -2.75 -0.10 16.39
C GLN A 129 -1.56 0.82 16.11
N ALA A 130 -1.16 0.97 14.83
CA ALA A 130 -0.06 1.83 14.44
C ALA A 130 -0.38 3.32 14.70
N GLU A 131 -1.61 3.74 14.41
CA GLU A 131 -2.10 5.09 14.69
C GLU A 131 -2.16 5.39 16.19
N ALA A 132 -2.71 4.47 16.99
CA ALA A 132 -2.75 4.61 18.44
C ALA A 132 -1.34 4.73 19.05
N LYS A 133 -0.39 3.93 18.57
CA LYS A 133 1.03 3.99 18.99
C LYS A 133 1.67 5.33 18.64
N ARG A 134 1.41 5.85 17.44
CA ARG A 134 1.88 7.19 17.03
C ARG A 134 1.32 8.28 17.95
N GLU A 135 0.03 8.23 18.25
CA GLU A 135 -0.61 9.24 19.08
C GLU A 135 -0.06 9.23 20.51
N GLN A 136 0.16 8.04 21.09
CA GLN A 136 0.81 7.90 22.40
C GLN A 136 2.22 8.52 22.40
N ASN A 137 3.03 8.24 21.38
CA ASN A 137 4.38 8.79 21.25
C ASN A 137 4.37 10.32 21.07
N ARG A 138 3.38 10.87 20.35
CA ARG A 138 3.21 12.32 20.17
C ARG A 138 2.91 13.02 21.49
N VAL A 139 2.01 12.46 22.29
CA VAL A 139 1.67 13.00 23.62
C VAL A 139 2.89 12.95 24.54
N ALA A 140 3.62 11.84 24.56
CA ALA A 140 4.82 11.69 25.39
C ALA A 140 5.94 12.68 25.02
N ALA A 141 6.10 13.04 23.74
CA ALA A 141 7.10 14.00 23.28
C ALA A 141 6.75 15.47 23.57
N THR A 142 5.53 15.75 24.03
CA THR A 142 5.05 17.12 24.33
C THR A 142 5.13 17.45 25.84
N VAL A 143 5.51 16.49 26.67
CA VAL A 143 5.73 16.62 28.14
C VAL A 143 7.20 16.80 28.43
#